data_AF-A0A1B7YM98-F1
#
_entry.id   AF-A0A1B7YM98-F1
#
_cell.length_a   1.000
_cell.length_b   1.000
_cell.length_c   1.000
_cell.angle_alpha   90.00
_cell.angle_beta   90.00
_cell.angle_gamma   90.00
#
_symmetry.space_group_name_H-M   'P 1'
#
loop_
_entity.id
_entity.type
_entity.pdbx_description
1 polymer ?
#
loop_
_entity_poly.entity_id
_entity_poly.type
_entity_poly.pdbx_seq_one_letter_code
_entity_poly.pdbx_strand_id
1 'polypeptide(L)' 'MLPKRRVEIEAAMGTTGQPYTITLYGGTPHGFATNPDLSIPVQKAAKEDAFLQAVRFYETWL' A
#
# COMPACT_ATOMS: atom_id res chain seq x y z
N MET A 1 13.12 2.45 2.41
CA MET A 1 13.52 1.49 1.35
C MET A 1 14.58 2.16 0.50
N LEU A 2 15.70 1.49 0.20
CA LEU A 2 16.69 2.06 -0.72
C LEU A 2 16.06 2.15 -2.13
N PRO A 3 16.27 3.25 -2.89
CA PRO A 3 15.68 3.42 -4.22
C PRO A 3 15.87 2.21 -5.15
N LYS A 4 17.06 1.60 -5.11
CA LYS A 4 17.39 0.40 -5.91
C LYS A 4 16.45 -0.78 -5.64
N ARG A 5 16.16 -1.08 -4.37
CA ARG A 5 15.29 -2.21 -4.01
C ARG A 5 13.84 -2.00 -4.44
N ARG A 6 13.38 -0.75 -4.51
CA ARG A 6 12.02 -0.43 -4.99
C ARG A 6 11.88 -0.82 -6.45
N VAL A 7 12.83 -0.38 -7.28
CA VAL A 7 12.86 -0.65 -8.71
C VAL A 7 12.94 -2.16 -8.98
N GLU A 8 13.76 -2.89 -8.24
CA GLU A 8 13.88 -4.36 -8.37
C GLU A 8 12.54 -5.08 -8.11
N ILE A 9 11.80 -4.67 -7.08
CA ILE A 9 10.49 -5.27 -6.76
C ILE A 9 9.45 -4.90 -7.81
N GLU A 10 9.36 -3.62 -8.20
CA GLU A 10 8.42 -3.17 -9.22
C GLU A 10 8.65 -3.89 -10.56
N ALA A 11 9.91 -4.09 -10.95
CA ALA A 11 10.27 -4.85 -12.15
C ALA A 11 9.83 -6.33 -12.03
N ALA A 12 10.12 -6.98 -10.90
CA ALA A 12 9.75 -8.38 -10.69
C ALA A 12 8.22 -8.59 -10.67
N MET A 13 7.45 -7.65 -10.10
CA MET A 13 5.99 -7.71 -10.13
C MET A 13 5.45 -7.67 -11.56
N GLY A 14 6.03 -6.82 -12.40
CA GLY A 14 5.67 -6.69 -13.83
C GLY A 14 5.89 -7.97 -14.64
N THR A 15 6.79 -8.87 -14.23
CA THR A 15 7.05 -10.12 -14.96
C THR A 15 6.08 -11.25 -14.63
N THR A 16 5.24 -11.11 -13.59
CA THR A 16 4.37 -12.20 -13.12
C THR A 16 3.15 -12.45 -14.01
N GLY A 17 2.75 -11.45 -14.81
CA GLY A 17 1.48 -11.45 -15.54
C GLY A 17 0.23 -11.31 -14.66
N GLN A 18 0.41 -11.16 -13.33
CA GLN A 18 -0.68 -10.99 -12.37
C GLN A 18 -1.00 -9.50 -12.18
N PRO A 19 -2.26 -9.13 -11.94
CA PRO A 19 -2.61 -7.76 -11.57
C PRO A 19 -1.93 -7.37 -10.25
N TYR A 20 -1.39 -6.15 -10.20
CA TYR A 20 -0.81 -5.60 -8.97
C TYR A 20 -1.00 -4.09 -8.89
N THR A 21 -1.01 -3.56 -7.67
CA THR A 21 -0.99 -2.12 -7.39
C THR A 21 0.03 -1.83 -6.29
N ILE A 22 0.65 -0.65 -6.31
CA ILE A 22 1.64 -0.21 -5.32
C ILE A 22 1.30 1.22 -4.91
N THR A 23 1.15 1.47 -3.61
CA THR A 23 0.91 2.79 -3.03
C THR A 23 1.85 3.01 -1.85
N LEU A 24 2.41 4.22 -1.72
CA LEU A 24 3.28 4.61 -0.61
C LEU A 24 2.57 5.63 0.27
N TYR A 25 2.39 5.29 1.55
CA TYR A 25 1.86 6.21 2.56
C TYR A 25 3.03 6.78 3.38
N GLY A 26 3.30 8.07 3.22
CA GLY A 26 4.31 8.80 3.98
C GLY A 26 3.79 9.26 5.34
N GLY A 27 4.66 9.37 6.33
CA GLY A 27 4.28 9.86 7.67
C GLY A 27 3.50 8.84 8.51
N THR A 28 3.51 7.56 8.11
CA THR A 28 2.84 6.47 8.81
C THR A 28 3.84 5.46 9.36
N PRO A 29 3.58 4.85 10.53
CA PRO A 29 4.43 3.79 11.07
C PRO A 29 4.24 2.47 10.30
N HIS A 30 5.17 1.53 10.49
CA HIS A 30 4.90 0.14 10.11
C HIS A 30 3.68 -0.38 10.87
N GLY A 31 2.80 -1.13 10.19
CA GLY A 31 1.55 -1.61 10.79
C GLY A 31 0.40 -0.59 10.85
N PHE A 32 0.51 0.57 10.17
CA PHE A 32 -0.54 1.61 10.17
C PHE A 32 -1.92 1.10 9.71
N ALA A 33 -1.98 0.04 8.89
CA ALA A 33 -3.24 -0.52 8.43
C ALA A 33 -4.02 -1.24 9.54
N THR A 34 -3.34 -1.79 10.55
CA THR A 34 -3.98 -2.52 11.66
C THR A 34 -4.05 -1.68 12.93
N ASN A 35 -2.95 -0.99 13.29
CA ASN A 35 -2.82 -0.29 14.57
C ASN A 35 -2.19 1.11 14.42
N PRO A 36 -2.85 2.07 13.78
CA PRO A 36 -2.40 3.46 13.77
C PRO A 36 -2.81 4.21 15.05
N ASP A 37 -2.13 5.33 15.31
CA ASP A 37 -2.67 6.36 16.19
C ASP A 37 -3.73 7.19 15.43
N LEU A 38 -5.00 6.99 15.76
CA LEU A 38 -6.12 7.66 15.10
C LEU A 38 -6.24 9.16 15.45
N SER A 39 -5.52 9.63 16.46
CA SER A 39 -5.43 11.06 16.75
C SER A 39 -4.52 11.81 15.75
N ILE A 40 -3.66 11.08 15.03
CA ILE A 40 -2.78 11.62 13.99
C ILE A 40 -3.49 11.53 12.63
N PRO A 41 -3.86 12.67 11.99
CA PRO A 41 -4.71 12.65 10.80
C PRO A 41 -4.12 11.85 9.62
N VAL A 42 -2.80 11.93 9.42
CA VAL A 42 -2.15 11.21 8.31
C VAL A 42 -2.22 9.69 8.48
N GLN A 43 -2.15 9.18 9.72
CA GLN A 43 -2.24 7.74 9.97
C GLN A 43 -3.67 7.23 9.81
N LYS A 44 -4.66 8.00 10.28
CA LYS A 44 -6.07 7.70 10.07
C LYS A 44 -6.41 7.64 8.57
N ALA A 45 -6.08 8.70 7.83
CA ALA A 45 -6.35 8.78 6.40
C ALA A 45 -5.66 7.65 5.62
N ALA A 46 -4.41 7.32 5.95
CA ALA A 46 -3.71 6.22 5.30
C ALA A 46 -4.36 4.86 5.55
N LYS A 47 -4.82 4.58 6.78
CA LYS A 47 -5.56 3.34 7.08
C LYS A 47 -6.84 3.23 6.25
N GLU A 48 -7.61 4.31 6.20
CA GLU A 48 -8.88 4.36 5.47
C GLU A 48 -8.66 4.19 3.96
N ASP A 49 -7.71 4.92 3.37
CA ASP A 49 -7.39 4.82 1.95
C ASP A 49 -6.82 3.43 1.59
N ALA A 50 -5.89 2.91 2.38
CA ALA A 50 -5.32 1.57 2.15
C ALA A 50 -6.38 0.47 2.17
N PHE A 51 -7.38 0.59 3.05
CA PHE A 51 -8.51 -0.34 3.08
C PHE A 51 -9.37 -0.24 1.81
N LEU A 52 -9.73 0.96 1.39
CA LEU A 52 -10.52 1.17 0.18
C LEU A 52 -9.78 0.72 -1.09
N GLN A 53 -8.47 0.93 -1.17
CA GLN A 53 -7.64 0.43 -2.27
C GLN A 53 -7.68 -1.11 -2.34
N ALA A 54 -7.60 -1.80 -1.19
CA ALA A 54 -7.71 -3.25 -1.15
C ALA A 54 -9.09 -3.75 -1.61
N VAL A 55 -10.17 -3.12 -1.13
CA VAL A 55 -11.55 -3.43 -1.58
C VAL A 55 -11.67 -3.28 -3.10
N ARG A 56 -11.26 -2.13 -3.65
CA ARG A 56 -11.32 -1.85 -5.10
C ARG A 56 -10.51 -2.86 -5.90
N PHE A 57 -9.33 -3.25 -5.41
CA PHE A 57 -8.51 -4.26 -6.05
C PHE A 57 -9.25 -5.60 -6.10
N TYR A 58 -9.82 -6.06 -4.98
CA TYR A 58 -10.56 -7.31 -4.95
C TYR A 58 -11.81 -7.25 -5.83
N GLU A 59 -12.60 -6.18 -5.79
CA GLU A 59 -13.78 -6.02 -6.66
C GLU A 59 -13.44 -6.07 -8.16
N THR A 60 -12.21 -5.68 -8.54
CA THR A 60 -11.78 -5.68 -9.94
C THR A 60 -11.25 -7.04 -10.40
N TRP A 61 -10.65 -7.83 -9.49
CA TRP A 61 -9.83 -8.99 -9.87
C TRP A 61 -10.22 -10.31 -9.19
N LEU A 62 -11.15 -10.32 -8.23
CA LEU A 62 -11.66 -11.50 -7.53
C LEU A 62 -13.18 -11.67 -7.76
#